data_AF-A0A1G2DVI4-F1
#
_entry.id   AF-A0A1G2DVI4-F1
#
_cell.length_a   1.000
_cell.length_b   1.000
_cell.length_c   1.000
_cell.angle_alpha   90.00
_cell.angle_beta   90.00
_cell.angle_gamma   90.00
#
_symmetry.space_group_name_H-M   'P 1'
#
loop_
_entity.id
_entity.type
_entity.pdbx_description
1 polymer ?
#
loop_
_entity_poly.entity_id
_entity_poly.type
_entity_poly.pdbx_seq_one_letter_code
_entity_poly.pdbx_strand_id
1 'polypeptide(L)' 'MKVFIIIIFLMVLILYLYLCCKYLYNHPICPKCEDGLSCERDKSGKIICQIHGDVTGRDLIKETEEE' A
#
# COMPACT_ATOMS: atom_id res chain seq x y z
N MET A 1 -36.41 -2.44 3.93
CA MET A 1 -35.67 -3.02 2.78
C MET A 1 -34.52 -2.15 2.31
N LYS A 2 -34.72 -0.87 1.96
CA LYS A 2 -33.64 0.02 1.48
C LYS A 2 -32.44 0.16 2.44
N VAL A 3 -32.70 0.29 3.75
CA VAL A 3 -31.64 0.42 4.77
C VAL A 3 -30.76 -0.84 4.88
N PHE A 4 -31.35 -2.02 4.76
CA PHE A 4 -30.63 -3.30 4.84
C PHE A 4 -29.64 -3.47 3.67
N ILE A 5 -30.04 -3.04 2.47
CA ILE A 5 -29.17 -3.06 1.27
C ILE A 5 -27.97 -2.13 1.46
N ILE A 6 -28.18 -0.95 2.06
CA ILE A 6 -27.09 0.02 2.33
C ILE A 6 -26.08 -0.59 3.31
N ILE A 7 -26.54 -1.27 4.36
CA ILE A 7 -25.65 -1.91 5.35
C ILE A 7 -24.79 -3.00 4.69
N ILE A 8 -25.38 -3.85 3.84
CA ILE A 8 -24.63 -4.88 3.10
C ILE A 8 -23.58 -4.24 2.20
N PHE A 9 -23.95 -3.19 1.46
CA PHE A 9 -23.02 -2.49 0.58
C PHE A 9 -21.83 -1.90 1.35
N LEU A 10 -22.07 -1.29 2.50
CA LEU A 10 -21.01 -0.76 3.37
C LEU A 10 -20.09 -1.87 3.89
N MET A 11 -20.64 -3.03 4.26
CA MET A 11 -19.82 -4.16 4.72
C MET A 11 -18.94 -4.72 3.62
N VAL A 12 -19.45 -4.83 2.40
CA VAL A 12 -18.66 -5.24 1.23
C VAL A 12 -17.59 -4.21 0.91
N LEU A 13 -17.91 -2.91 0.98
CA LEU A 13 -16.95 -1.83 0.75
C LEU A 13 -15.81 -1.86 1.78
N ILE A 14 -16.13 -2.02 3.07
CA ILE A 14 -15.13 -2.12 4.13
C ILE A 14 -14.24 -3.34 3.92
N LEU A 15 -14.81 -4.49 3.57
CA LEU A 15 -14.04 -5.70 3.27
C LEU A 15 -13.13 -5.49 2.05
N TYR A 16 -13.63 -4.84 1.01
CA TYR A 16 -12.84 -4.50 -0.18
C TYR A 16 -11.66 -3.58 0.17
N LEU A 17 -11.90 -2.52 0.94
CA LEU A 17 -10.85 -1.61 1.40
C LEU A 17 -9.82 -2.34 2.28
N TYR A 18 -10.26 -3.23 3.17
CA TYR A 18 -9.36 -4.06 3.97
C TYR A 18 -8.47 -4.96 3.10
N LEU A 19 -9.03 -5.59 2.08
CA LEU A 19 -8.28 -6.41 1.12
C LEU A 19 -7.29 -5.57 0.31
N CYS A 20 -7.69 -4.39 -0.17
CA CYS A 20 -6.80 -3.46 -0.86
C CYS A 20 -5.63 -3.03 0.04
N CYS A 21 -5.89 -2.61 1.28
CA CYS A 21 -4.85 -2.25 2.22
C CYS A 21 -3.91 -3.43 2.51
N LYS A 22 -4.44 -4.64 2.66
CA LYS A 22 -3.64 -5.84 2.88
C LYS A 22 -2.78 -6.17 1.65
N TYR A 23 -3.31 -6.01 0.45
CA TYR A 23 -2.56 -6.21 -0.79
C TYR A 23 -1.42 -5.20 -0.93
N LEU A 24 -1.70 -3.91 -0.73
CA LEU A 24 -0.71 -2.84 -0.80
C LEU A 24 0.36 -2.98 0.31
N TYR A 25 -0.06 -3.44 1.49
CA TYR A 25 0.88 -3.79 2.55
C TYR A 25 1.81 -4.92 2.08
N ASN A 26 1.30 -5.99 1.49
CA ASN A 26 2.13 -7.14 1.08
C ASN A 26 2.99 -6.89 -0.16
N HIS A 27 2.59 -5.97 -1.04
CA HIS A 27 3.31 -5.62 -2.26
C HIS A 27 3.77 -4.17 -2.20
N PRO A 28 4.82 -3.86 -1.42
CA PRO A 28 5.38 -2.53 -1.41
C PRO A 28 5.96 -2.18 -2.78
N ILE A 29 5.71 -0.96 -3.26
CA ILE A 29 6.23 -0.45 -4.52
C ILE A 29 7.43 0.45 -4.20
N CYS A 30 8.54 0.27 -4.91
CA CYS A 30 9.67 1.20 -4.80
C CYS A 30 9.33 2.45 -5.62
N PRO A 31 9.32 3.67 -5.02
CA PRO A 31 9.05 4.89 -5.78
C PRO A 31 10.10 5.14 -6.87
N LYS A 32 11.35 4.71 -6.65
CA LYS A 32 12.45 4.89 -7.63
C LYS A 32 12.41 3.90 -8.80
N CYS A 33 11.88 2.70 -8.59
CA CYS A 33 11.73 1.72 -9.68
C CYS A 33 10.37 1.85 -10.38
N GLU A 34 9.41 2.51 -9.73
CA GLU A 34 7.99 2.48 -10.07
C GLU A 34 7.41 1.05 -10.15
N ASP A 35 8.11 0.07 -9.56
CA ASP A 35 7.74 -1.34 -9.57
C ASP A 35 7.70 -1.95 -8.15
N GLY A 36 6.89 -2.99 -7.99
CA GLY A 36 6.77 -3.77 -6.76
C GLY A 36 7.46 -5.13 -6.81
N LEU A 37 8.13 -5.46 -7.92
CA LEU A 37 8.74 -6.77 -8.16
C LEU A 37 10.05 -6.94 -7.38
N SER A 38 10.72 -5.83 -7.08
CA SER A 38 12.05 -5.84 -6.46
C SER A 38 12.02 -5.44 -4.98
N CYS A 39 10.85 -5.36 -4.35
CA CYS A 39 10.70 -4.93 -2.95
C CYS A 39 10.34 -6.08 -2.02
N GLU A 40 11.07 -6.19 -0.93
CA GLU A 40 10.82 -7.16 0.13
C GLU A 40 10.57 -6.42 1.45
N ARG A 41 9.64 -6.94 2.27
CA ARG A 41 9.49 -6.47 3.64
C ARG A 41 10.28 -7.36 4.58
N ASP A 42 11.24 -6.77 5.27
CA ASP A 42 12.00 -7.44 6.32
C ASP A 42 11.13 -7.72 7.56
N LYS A 43 11.56 -8.66 8.41
CA LYS A 43 10.89 -9.06 9.66
C LYS A 43 10.67 -7.91 10.65
N SER A 44 11.45 -6.84 10.51
CA SER A 44 11.31 -5.58 11.25
C SER A 44 10.14 -4.70 10.77
N GLY A 45 9.47 -5.06 9.66
CA GLY A 45 8.42 -4.27 9.03
C GLY A 45 8.94 -3.26 7.99
N LYS A 46 10.26 -3.19 7.81
CA LYS A 46 10.93 -2.26 6.89
C LYS A 46 10.83 -2.73 5.44
N ILE A 47 10.59 -1.81 4.51
CA ILE A 47 10.56 -2.11 3.06
C ILE A 47 11.96 -1.89 2.50
N ILE A 48 12.49 -2.90 1.83
CA ILE A 48 13.81 -2.86 1.19
C ILE A 48 13.61 -3.17 -0.29
N CYS A 49 13.99 -2.25 -1.16
CA CYS A 49 14.15 -2.49 -2.58
C CYS A 49 15.51 -3.17 -2.80
N GLN A 50 15.53 -4.30 -3.50
CA GLN A 50 16.75 -5.04 -3.82
C GLN A 50 17.70 -4.26 -4.74
N ILE A 51 17.21 -3.26 -5.47
CA ILE A 51 17.98 -2.41 -6.40
C ILE A 51 18.53 -1.16 -5.70
N HIS A 52 17.68 -0.48 -4.92
CA HIS A 52 17.99 0.84 -4.34
C HIS A 52 18.31 0.80 -2.83
N GLY A 53 18.14 -0.34 -2.18
CA GLY A 53 18.29 -0.50 -0.74
C GLY A 53 17.04 -0.08 0.04
N ASP A 54 17.24 0.61 1.16
CA ASP A 54 16.16 0.94 2.10
C ASP A 54 15.14 1.93 1.51
N VAL A 55 13.86 1.54 1.46
CA VAL A 55 12.76 2.40 1.04
C VAL A 55 12.01 2.81 2.30
N THR A 56 12.43 3.92 2.90
CA THR A 56 11.67 4.48 4.03
C THR A 56 10.47 5.26 3.51
N GLY A 57 9.33 5.18 4.20
CA GLY A 57 8.14 5.97 3.86
C GLY A 57 8.32 7.49 3.92
N ARG A 58 9.53 7.99 4.23
CA ARG A 58 9.93 9.40 4.05
C ARG A 58 10.27 9.76 2.61
N ASP A 59 10.61 8.79 1.76
CA ASP A 59 10.79 9.03 0.32
C ASP A 59 9.45 9.11 -0.42
N LEU A 60 8.36 8.61 0.17
CA LEU A 60 6.99 8.71 -0.38
C LEU A 60 6.34 10.09 -0.19
N ILE A 61 6.97 11.00 0.56
CA ILE A 61 6.41 12.34 0.86
C ILE A 61 7.16 13.43 0.09
N LYS A 62 8.39 13.15 -0.37
CA LYS A 62 9.26 14.16 -0.99
C LYS A 62 8.87 14.52 -2.43
N GLU A 63 8.15 13.67 -3.16
CA GLU A 63 7.73 14.00 -4.53
C GLU A 63 6.49 14.89 -4.60
N THR A 64 5.95 15.33 -3.47
CA THR A 64 4.83 16.30 -3.42
C THR A 64 5.27 17.74 -3.15
N GLU A 65 6.56 18.02 -2.95
CA GLU A 65 7.05 19.36 -2.58
C GLU A 65 8.14 19.93 -3.51
N GLU A 66 8.37 19.36 -4.69
CA GLU A 66 9.24 20.01 -5.70
C GLU A 66 8.49 20.14 -7.03
N GLU A 67 7.94 21.34 -7.22
CA GLU A 67 7.50 21.94 -8.49
C GLU A 67 8.62 21.97 -9.55
#